data_AF-A0A7W7DWI0-F1
#
_entry.id   AF-A0A7W7DWI0-F1
#
_cell.length_a   1.000
_cell.length_b   1.000
_cell.length_c   1.000
_cell.angle_alpha   90.00
_cell.angle_beta   90.00
_cell.angle_gamma   90.00
#
_symmetry.space_group_name_H-M   'P 1'
#
loop_
_entity.id
_entity.type
_entity.pdbx_description
1 polymer ?
#
loop_
_entity_poly.entity_id
_entity_poly.type
_entity_poly.pdbx_seq_one_letter_code
_entity_poly.pdbx_strand_id
1 'polypeptide(L)'
;MSIPDRRHELLADLLLDAVLTERADENAAEAALRTARRRSRQAGEAARNESRPGRLGPERGLTACERLLDQYGYEPVRETPARLRLRNCPFHPLAARAPDLVCGMNQAFLSGYLDGLEVNGVRAVSAPEPGECCVRLGSGDSESGDETPRGADDETSQGR
;
A
#
# COMPACT_ATOMS: atom_id res chain seq x y z
N MET A 1 -9.49 23.60 11.13
CA MET A 1 -8.58 22.52 10.67
C MET A 1 -9.13 22.07 9.32
N SER A 2 -8.46 22.44 8.23
CA SER A 2 -8.93 22.09 6.89
C SER A 2 -8.65 20.61 6.62
N ILE A 3 -9.63 19.88 6.09
CA ILE A 3 -9.41 18.55 5.52
C ILE A 3 -8.74 18.83 4.16
N PRO A 4 -7.52 18.35 3.89
CA PRO A 4 -6.90 18.60 2.59
C PRO A 4 -7.78 18.02 1.47
N ASP A 5 -8.12 18.90 0.51
CA ASP A 5 -9.21 18.72 -0.46
C ASP A 5 -9.19 17.37 -1.22
N ARG A 6 -8.00 16.80 -1.43
CA ARG A 6 -7.81 15.62 -2.29
C ARG A 6 -7.92 14.26 -1.60
N ARG A 7 -8.14 14.19 -0.28
CA ARG A 7 -8.13 12.90 0.44
C ARG A 7 -9.31 11.99 0.10
N HIS A 8 -10.47 12.56 -0.25
CA HIS A 8 -11.67 11.77 -0.57
C HIS A 8 -11.98 11.70 -2.07
N GLU A 9 -11.47 12.65 -2.86
CA GLU A 9 -11.67 12.70 -4.32
C GLU A 9 -11.16 11.43 -5.00
N LEU A 10 -9.99 10.91 -4.60
CA LEU A 10 -9.43 9.70 -5.21
C LEU A 10 -10.40 8.51 -5.11
N LEU A 11 -10.97 8.23 -3.94
CA LEU A 11 -11.87 7.09 -3.80
C LEU A 11 -13.19 7.32 -4.54
N ALA A 12 -13.71 8.55 -4.50
CA ALA A 12 -14.93 8.90 -5.22
C ALA A 12 -14.75 8.72 -6.74
N ASP A 13 -13.64 9.21 -7.30
CA ASP A 13 -13.28 9.04 -8.70
C ASP A 13 -13.14 7.57 -9.08
N LEU A 14 -12.48 6.77 -8.23
CA LEU A 14 -12.30 5.34 -8.48
C LEU A 14 -13.62 4.57 -8.47
N LEU A 15 -14.52 4.90 -7.55
CA LEU A 15 -15.85 4.29 -7.49
C LEU A 15 -16.74 4.74 -8.65
N LEU A 16 -16.67 6.01 -9.03
CA LEU A 16 -17.37 6.53 -10.20
C LEU A 16 -16.89 5.84 -11.49
N ASP A 17 -15.57 5.78 -11.70
CA ASP A 17 -14.97 5.07 -12.84
C ASP A 17 -15.34 3.58 -12.85
N ALA A 18 -15.46 2.95 -11.67
CA ALA A 18 -15.87 1.56 -11.56
C ALA A 18 -17.31 1.34 -12.03
N VAL A 19 -18.24 2.20 -11.61
CA VAL A 19 -19.64 2.17 -12.07
C VAL A 19 -19.72 2.41 -13.58
N LEU A 20 -18.94 3.36 -14.12
CA LEU A 20 -18.95 3.68 -15.55
C LEU A 20 -18.29 2.60 -16.43
N THR A 21 -17.47 1.72 -15.84
CA THR A 21 -16.69 0.72 -16.58
C THR A 21 -16.93 -0.72 -16.11
N GLU A 22 -18.04 -0.95 -15.40
CA GLU A 22 -18.48 -2.26 -14.92
C GLU A 22 -18.65 -3.24 -16.08
N ARG A 23 -18.35 -4.51 -15.82
CA ARG A 23 -18.48 -5.62 -16.77
C ARG A 23 -19.55 -6.60 -16.33
N ALA A 24 -20.13 -7.33 -17.28
CA ALA A 24 -21.22 -8.28 -16.98
C ALA A 24 -20.78 -9.49 -16.13
N ASP A 25 -19.48 -9.77 -16.07
CA ASP A 25 -18.87 -10.93 -15.40
C ASP A 25 -18.21 -10.60 -14.05
N GLU A 26 -18.42 -9.40 -13.51
CA GLU A 26 -17.86 -8.97 -12.23
C GLU A 26 -18.92 -8.35 -11.33
N ASN A 27 -18.69 -8.39 -10.02
CA ASN A 27 -19.46 -7.62 -9.06
C ASN A 27 -18.84 -6.23 -8.82
N ALA A 28 -19.59 -5.35 -8.13
CA ALA A 28 -19.15 -3.98 -7.87
C ALA A 28 -17.79 -3.86 -7.14
N ALA A 29 -17.47 -4.80 -6.24
CA ALA A 29 -16.18 -4.79 -5.55
C ALA A 29 -15.04 -5.16 -6.50
N GLU A 30 -15.25 -6.18 -7.34
CA GLU A 30 -14.28 -6.59 -8.38
C GLU A 30 -14.04 -5.45 -9.38
N ALA A 31 -15.11 -4.79 -9.84
CA ALA A 31 -15.03 -3.61 -10.71
C ALA A 31 -14.20 -2.48 -10.07
N ALA A 32 -14.41 -2.23 -8.78
CA ALA A 32 -13.69 -1.21 -8.03
C ALA A 32 -12.20 -1.52 -7.87
N LEU A 33 -11.83 -2.76 -7.51
CA LEU A 33 -10.44 -3.19 -7.40
C LEU A 33 -9.73 -3.16 -8.76
N ARG A 34 -10.37 -3.66 -9.82
CA ARG A 34 -9.85 -3.61 -11.19
C ARG A 34 -9.60 -2.18 -11.64
N THR A 35 -10.53 -1.27 -11.36
CA THR A 35 -10.44 0.15 -11.75
C THR A 35 -9.36 0.87 -10.96
N ALA A 36 -9.25 0.63 -9.65
CA ALA A 36 -8.17 1.13 -8.80
C ALA A 36 -6.80 0.75 -9.37
N ARG A 37 -6.58 -0.54 -9.67
CA ARG A 37 -5.31 -1.02 -10.23
C ARG A 37 -5.02 -0.46 -11.62
N ARG A 38 -6.03 -0.42 -12.49
CA ARG A 38 -5.85 0.07 -13.88
C ARG A 38 -5.46 1.54 -13.91
N ARG A 39 -6.21 2.39 -13.19
CA ARG A 39 -6.00 3.84 -13.18
C ARG A 39 -4.65 4.20 -12.56
N SER A 40 -4.28 3.56 -11.45
CA SER A 40 -2.99 3.81 -10.82
C SER A 40 -1.82 3.31 -11.66
N ARG A 41 -1.98 2.20 -12.38
CA ARG A 41 -0.98 1.74 -13.35
C ARG A 41 -0.75 2.75 -14.46
N GLN A 42 -1.81 3.31 -15.05
CA GLN A 42 -1.69 4.37 -16.05
C GLN A 42 -0.99 5.62 -15.48
N ALA A 43 -1.29 5.98 -14.23
CA ALA A 43 -0.58 7.07 -13.55
C ALA A 43 0.91 6.76 -13.32
N GLY A 44 1.25 5.52 -12.95
CA GLY A 44 2.64 5.07 -12.81
C GLY A 44 3.40 5.09 -14.14
N GLU A 45 2.76 4.61 -15.22
CA GLU A 45 3.31 4.65 -16.59
C GLU A 45 3.58 6.10 -17.03
N ALA A 46 2.63 7.01 -16.78
CA ALA A 46 2.81 8.43 -17.07
C ALA A 46 3.99 9.05 -16.28
N ALA A 47 4.03 8.84 -14.96
CA ALA A 47 5.12 9.33 -14.11
C ALA A 47 6.49 8.78 -14.53
N ARG A 48 6.54 7.51 -14.94
CA ARG A 48 7.76 6.88 -15.48
C ARG A 48 8.16 7.50 -16.81
N ASN A 49 7.22 7.78 -17.71
CA ASN A 49 7.50 8.38 -19.01
C ASN A 49 8.01 9.83 -18.91
N GLU A 50 7.52 10.57 -17.91
CA GLU A 50 7.97 11.94 -17.62
C GLU A 50 9.38 11.96 -17.02
N SER A 51 9.63 11.13 -16.01
CA SER A 51 10.93 11.10 -15.30
C SER A 51 12.00 10.27 -16.02
N ARG A 52 11.61 9.39 -16.94
CA ARG A 52 12.45 8.43 -17.68
C ARG A 52 13.52 7.78 -16.80
N PRO A 53 13.11 7.20 -15.66
CA PRO A 53 14.08 6.56 -14.80
C PRO A 53 14.63 5.34 -15.55
N GLY A 54 15.92 5.05 -15.36
CA GLY A 54 16.42 3.70 -15.62
C GLY A 54 15.72 2.68 -14.71
N ARG A 55 16.26 1.45 -14.65
CA ARG A 55 15.69 0.40 -13.79
C ARG A 55 15.52 0.87 -12.34
N LEU A 56 14.30 0.75 -11.82
CA LEU A 56 13.97 1.04 -10.42
C LEU A 56 14.12 -0.24 -9.60
N GLY A 57 15.16 -0.26 -8.75
CA GLY A 57 15.25 -1.20 -7.63
C GLY A 57 14.40 -0.74 -6.44
N PRO A 58 14.37 -1.51 -5.34
CA PRO A 58 13.41 -1.28 -4.25
C PRO A 58 13.47 0.13 -3.65
N GLU A 59 14.66 0.60 -3.29
CA GLU A 59 14.82 1.90 -2.65
C GLU A 59 14.40 3.06 -3.54
N ARG A 60 14.89 3.08 -4.79
CA ARG A 60 14.57 4.12 -5.77
C ARG A 60 13.10 4.08 -6.16
N GLY A 61 12.51 2.89 -6.23
CA GLY A 61 11.08 2.71 -6.49
C GLY A 61 10.22 3.31 -5.39
N LEU A 62 10.54 3.02 -4.12
CA LEU A 62 9.83 3.61 -2.98
C LEU A 62 9.98 5.14 -2.95
N THR A 63 11.15 5.69 -3.24
CA THR A 63 11.34 7.15 -3.36
C THR A 63 10.52 7.77 -4.50
N ALA A 64 10.35 7.07 -5.62
CA ALA A 64 9.45 7.52 -6.68
C ALA A 64 7.97 7.47 -6.25
N CYS A 65 7.60 6.52 -5.39
CA CYS A 65 6.25 6.39 -4.84
C CYS A 65 5.90 7.44 -3.78
N GLU A 66 6.86 7.90 -2.97
CA GLU A 66 6.64 8.89 -1.90
C GLU A 66 5.93 10.15 -2.42
N ARG A 67 6.33 10.67 -3.60
CA ARG A 67 5.67 11.85 -4.21
C ARG A 67 4.20 11.63 -4.52
N LEU A 68 3.85 10.43 -4.99
CA LEU A 68 2.46 10.07 -5.28
C LEU A 68 1.65 9.93 -3.99
N LEU A 69 2.24 9.26 -3.00
CA LEU A 69 1.63 9.06 -1.69
C LEU A 69 1.29 10.42 -1.05
N ASP A 70 2.22 11.36 -1.07
CA ASP A 70 1.99 12.72 -0.59
C ASP A 70 0.88 13.44 -1.38
N GLN A 71 0.86 13.30 -2.71
CA GLN A 71 -0.15 13.91 -3.58
C GLN A 71 -1.58 13.44 -3.26
N TYR A 72 -1.75 12.16 -2.92
CA TYR A 72 -3.05 11.60 -2.51
C TYR A 72 -3.31 11.65 -1.01
N GLY A 73 -2.43 12.31 -0.24
CA GLY A 73 -2.61 12.58 1.17
C GLY A 73 -2.32 11.39 2.09
N TYR A 74 -1.55 10.41 1.62
CA TYR A 74 -0.89 9.45 2.49
C TYR A 74 0.27 10.13 3.24
N GLU A 75 0.66 9.54 4.36
CA GLU A 75 1.76 9.98 5.21
C GLU A 75 2.80 8.86 5.31
N PRO A 76 3.65 8.69 4.27
CA PRO A 76 4.66 7.64 4.23
C PRO A 76 5.76 7.86 5.27
N VAL A 77 6.24 6.76 5.84
CA VAL A 77 7.38 6.71 6.75
C VAL A 77 8.31 5.60 6.30
N ARG A 78 9.58 5.96 6.04
CA ARG A 78 10.64 5.02 5.73
C ARG A 78 11.01 4.24 6.98
N GLU A 79 10.74 2.93 6.98
CA GLU A 79 11.20 2.02 8.04
C GLU A 79 12.60 1.50 7.70
N THR A 80 12.81 1.18 6.42
CA THR A 80 14.10 0.79 5.87
C THR A 80 14.25 1.31 4.44
N PRO A 81 15.44 1.25 3.82
CA PRO A 81 15.61 1.60 2.41
C PRO A 81 14.73 0.77 1.45
N ALA A 82 14.14 -0.34 1.87
CA ALA A 82 13.24 -1.16 1.05
C ALA A 82 11.86 -1.37 1.68
N ARG A 83 11.45 -0.56 2.67
CA ARG A 83 10.15 -0.66 3.34
C ARG A 83 9.57 0.71 3.70
N LEU A 84 8.30 0.92 3.36
CA LEU A 84 7.48 2.10 3.66
C LEU A 84 6.23 1.68 4.43
N ARG A 85 6.04 2.27 5.61
CA ARG A 85 4.80 2.23 6.38
C ARG A 85 4.00 3.51 6.12
N LEU A 86 2.67 3.43 6.16
CA LEU A 86 1.80 4.58 5.93
C LEU A 86 1.03 4.90 7.22
N ARG A 87 1.29 6.07 7.81
CA ARG A 87 0.70 6.47 9.10
C ARG A 87 -0.79 6.79 9.03
N ASN A 88 -1.33 6.92 7.84
CA ASN A 88 -2.75 7.12 7.62
C ASN A 88 -3.21 6.38 6.36
N CYS A 89 -4.51 6.11 6.31
CA CYS A 89 -5.22 5.90 5.06
C CYS A 89 -6.05 7.16 4.81
N PRO A 90 -5.95 7.83 3.64
CA PRO A 90 -6.81 8.96 3.31
C PRO A 90 -8.30 8.57 3.30
N PHE A 91 -8.60 7.28 3.25
CA PHE A 91 -9.95 6.71 3.30
C PHE A 91 -10.33 6.13 4.67
N HIS A 92 -9.60 6.43 5.74
CA HIS A 92 -9.78 5.79 7.05
C HIS A 92 -11.24 5.78 7.55
N PRO A 93 -12.03 6.87 7.44
CA PRO A 93 -13.45 6.82 7.85
C PRO A 93 -14.30 5.79 7.07
N LEU A 94 -13.94 5.52 5.82
CA LEU A 94 -14.62 4.54 4.97
C LEU A 94 -14.06 3.13 5.17
N ALA A 95 -12.76 3.01 5.41
CA ALA A 95 -12.12 1.74 5.77
C ALA A 95 -12.71 1.17 7.09
N ALA A 96 -13.06 2.02 8.05
CA ALA A 96 -13.75 1.60 9.27
C ALA A 96 -15.16 1.01 9.00
N ARG A 97 -15.81 1.41 7.90
CA ARG A 97 -17.17 0.96 7.54
C ARG A 97 -17.17 -0.26 6.62
N ALA A 98 -16.20 -0.35 5.71
CA ALA A 98 -16.11 -1.41 4.71
C ALA A 98 -14.63 -1.77 4.47
N PRO A 99 -13.97 -2.43 5.44
CA PRO A 99 -12.53 -2.65 5.39
C PRO A 99 -12.10 -3.46 4.18
N ASP A 100 -12.78 -4.59 3.89
CA ASP A 100 -12.41 -5.47 2.78
C ASP A 100 -12.41 -4.74 1.43
N LEU A 101 -13.43 -3.92 1.19
CA LEU A 101 -13.53 -3.14 -0.05
C LEU A 101 -12.50 -2.01 -0.08
N VAL A 102 -12.45 -1.15 0.94
CA VAL A 102 -11.63 0.06 0.91
C VAL A 102 -10.14 -0.26 1.02
N CYS A 103 -9.77 -1.21 1.88
CA CYS A 103 -8.38 -1.69 1.96
C CYS A 103 -7.98 -2.47 0.72
N GLY A 104 -8.88 -3.28 0.15
CA GLY A 104 -8.65 -3.95 -1.13
C GLY A 104 -8.42 -2.98 -2.27
N MET A 105 -9.24 -1.92 -2.38
CA MET A 105 -9.05 -0.84 -3.36
C MET A 105 -7.72 -0.11 -3.15
N ASN A 106 -7.37 0.21 -1.91
CA ASN A 106 -6.10 0.86 -1.60
C ASN A 106 -4.88 0.00 -2.00
N GLN A 107 -4.91 -1.29 -1.64
CA GLN A 107 -3.85 -2.22 -2.02
C GLN A 107 -3.76 -2.35 -3.55
N ALA A 108 -4.90 -2.47 -4.24
CA ALA A 108 -4.97 -2.55 -5.70
C ALA A 108 -4.42 -1.28 -6.36
N PHE A 109 -4.77 -0.11 -5.82
CA PHE A 109 -4.27 1.19 -6.27
C PHE A 109 -2.74 1.27 -6.14
N LEU A 110 -2.18 1.01 -4.96
CA LEU A 110 -0.74 1.08 -4.75
C LEU A 110 0.02 0.01 -5.56
N SER A 111 -0.55 -1.19 -5.70
CA SER A 111 0.01 -2.25 -6.55
C SER A 111 0.09 -1.82 -8.01
N GLY A 112 -1.01 -1.27 -8.56
CA GLY A 112 -1.04 -0.82 -9.94
C GLY A 112 -0.02 0.30 -10.21
N TYR A 113 0.14 1.23 -9.27
CA TYR A 113 1.14 2.29 -9.43
C TYR A 113 2.58 1.76 -9.47
N LEU A 114 2.92 0.82 -8.58
CA LEU A 114 4.21 0.13 -8.59
C LEU A 114 4.45 -0.61 -9.90
N ASP A 115 3.41 -1.29 -10.43
CA ASP A 115 3.46 -1.98 -11.73
C ASP A 115 3.76 -0.98 -12.86
N GLY A 116 3.07 0.17 -12.89
CA GLY A 116 3.25 1.19 -13.92
C GLY A 116 4.61 1.89 -13.87
N LEU A 117 5.18 2.03 -12.67
CA LEU A 117 6.55 2.50 -12.49
C LEU A 117 7.61 1.43 -12.84
N GLU A 118 7.21 0.17 -13.02
CA GLU A 118 8.11 -0.98 -13.20
C GLU A 118 9.11 -1.14 -12.04
N VAL A 119 8.65 -0.92 -10.80
CA VAL A 119 9.49 -1.11 -9.62
C VAL A 119 9.74 -2.59 -9.38
N ASN A 120 11.02 -2.98 -9.33
CA ASN A 120 11.41 -4.36 -9.04
C ASN A 120 11.59 -4.57 -7.54
N GLY A 121 11.06 -5.67 -7.03
CA GLY A 121 11.31 -6.11 -5.65
C GLY A 121 10.55 -5.32 -4.58
N VAL A 122 9.45 -4.64 -4.93
CA VAL A 122 8.54 -3.99 -3.98
C VAL A 122 7.13 -4.44 -4.26
N ARG A 123 6.35 -4.70 -3.21
CA ARG A 123 4.93 -5.05 -3.28
C ARG A 123 4.14 -4.21 -2.29
N ALA A 124 2.88 -3.94 -2.65
CA ALA A 124 1.88 -3.44 -1.71
C ALA A 124 1.19 -4.64 -1.05
N VAL A 125 1.36 -4.78 0.26
CA VAL A 125 0.85 -5.92 1.03
C VAL A 125 -0.13 -5.44 2.10
N SER A 126 -1.15 -6.25 2.35
CA SER A 126 -2.07 -6.01 3.47
C SER A 126 -1.31 -6.16 4.79
N ALA A 127 -1.38 -5.14 5.62
CA ALA A 127 -0.76 -5.06 6.94
C ALA A 127 -1.66 -4.23 7.89
N PRO A 128 -2.80 -4.78 8.35
CA PRO A 128 -3.74 -4.03 9.19
C PRO A 128 -3.16 -3.79 10.58
N GLU A 129 -2.97 -2.53 10.94
CA GLU A 129 -2.54 -2.12 12.29
C GLU A 129 -3.45 -0.98 12.81
N PRO A 130 -3.83 -0.97 14.10
CA PRO A 130 -4.66 0.08 14.67
C PRO A 130 -4.04 1.47 14.49
N GLY A 131 -4.81 2.40 13.94
CA GLY A 131 -4.37 3.78 13.71
C GLY A 131 -3.47 3.98 12.49
N GLU A 132 -3.20 2.93 11.72
CA GLU A 132 -2.38 3.00 10.51
C GLU A 132 -3.17 2.70 9.23
N CYS A 133 -2.50 2.81 8.09
CA CYS A 133 -3.01 2.25 6.86
C CYS A 133 -2.95 0.72 6.88
N CYS A 134 -3.99 0.06 6.36
CA CYS A 134 -4.01 -1.39 6.16
C CYS A 134 -3.06 -1.91 5.07
N VAL A 135 -2.21 -1.06 4.48
CA VAL A 135 -1.29 -1.43 3.40
C VAL A 135 0.10 -0.89 3.71
N ARG A 136 1.11 -1.76 3.56
CA ARG A 136 2.54 -1.45 3.64
C ARG A 136 3.18 -1.70 2.27
N LEU A 137 4.24 -0.94 1.94
CA LEU A 137 5.06 -1.20 0.76
C LEU A 137 6.41 -1.76 1.18
N GLY A 138 6.89 -2.82 0.54
CA GLY A 138 8.25 -3.28 0.76
C GLY A 138 8.60 -4.53 -0.04
N SER A 139 9.83 -5.01 0.15
CA SER A 139 10.25 -6.30 -0.40
C SER A 139 9.26 -7.40 0.03
N GLY A 140 8.90 -8.28 -0.91
CA GLY A 140 7.94 -9.37 -0.68
C GLY A 140 8.42 -10.44 0.32
N ASP A 141 9.58 -10.24 0.92
CA ASP A 141 10.12 -11.07 1.99
C ASP A 141 9.45 -10.63 3.29
N SER A 142 8.42 -11.40 3.64
CA SER A 142 7.75 -11.31 4.92
C SER A 142 8.72 -11.81 5.98
N GLU A 143 9.34 -10.92 6.75
CA GLU A 143 9.94 -11.32 8.03
C GLU A 143 8.80 -11.50 9.03
N SER A 144 8.26 -12.71 9.05
CA SER A 144 7.55 -13.26 10.20
C SER A 144 8.53 -13.42 11.36
N GLY A 145 8.28 -12.69 12.45
CA GLY A 145 8.64 -13.06 13.82
C GLY A 145 10.13 -12.97 14.19
N ASP A 146 10.49 -11.87 14.84
CA ASP A 146 11.59 -11.85 15.82
C ASP A 146 11.17 -12.75 16.99
N GLU A 147 11.46 -14.05 16.88
CA GLU A 147 11.38 -14.98 18.01
C GLU A 147 12.67 -14.80 18.83
N THR A 148 12.57 -13.94 19.83
CA THR A 148 13.63 -13.73 20.83
C THR A 148 13.94 -15.07 21.52
N PRO A 149 15.20 -15.56 21.52
CA PRO A 149 15.54 -16.73 22.34
C PRO A 149 15.46 -16.32 23.81
N ARG A 150 14.44 -16.80 24.53
CA ARG A 150 14.46 -16.81 25.99
C ARG A 150 15.53 -17.81 26.42
N GLY A 151 16.71 -17.28 26.77
CA GLY A 151 17.62 -17.98 27.66
C GLY A 151 16.88 -18.30 28.97
N ALA A 152 16.92 -19.57 29.35
CA ALA A 152 16.69 -19.97 30.73
C ALA A 152 17.90 -20.81 31.11
N ASP A 153 18.63 -20.28 32.07
CA ASP A 153 19.86 -20.80 32.62
C ASP A 153 19.68 -22.18 33.25
N ASP A 154 20.82 -22.86 33.25
CA ASP A 154 21.16 -24.15 33.81
C ASP A 154 20.99 -24.18 35.34
N GLU A 155 20.01 -24.94 35.85
CA GLU A 155 19.98 -25.36 37.26
C GLU A 155 20.24 -26.88 37.34
N THR A 156 21.53 -27.23 37.29
CA THR A 156 22.04 -28.51 37.81
C THR A 156 22.73 -28.26 39.15
N SER A 157 22.04 -28.48 40.28
CA SER A 157 22.64 -29.11 41.48
C SER A 157 21.60 -29.25 42.60
N GLN A 158 21.13 -30.46 42.86
CA GLN A 158 20.64 -30.83 44.19
C GLN A 158 21.19 -32.21 44.54
N GLY A 159 22.20 -32.19 45.41
CA GLY A 159 22.59 -33.34 46.20
C GLY A 159 21.79 -33.38 47.50
N ARG A 160 21.28 -34.57 47.85
CA ARG A 160 21.26 -35.11 49.21
C ARG A 160 20.90 -36.59 49.18
#